data_AF-F4XCL8-F1
#
_entry.id   AF-F4XCL8-F1
#
_cell.length_a   1.000
_cell.length_b   1.000
_cell.length_c   1.000
_cell.angle_alpha   90.00
_cell.angle_beta   90.00
_cell.angle_gamma   90.00
#
_symmetry.space_group_name_H-M   'P 1'
#
loop_
_entity.id
_entity.type
_entity.pdbx_description
1 polymer ?
#
loop_
_entity_poly.entity_id
_entity_poly.type
_entity_poly.pdbx_seq_one_letter_code
_entity_poly.pdbx_strand_id
1 'polypeptide(L)' 'MLVRLYAGEIIMGRITEDNVPAKLKARVHKYLVDMGYFDDVEE' A
#
# COMPACT_ATOMS: atom_id res chain seq x y z
N MET A 1 -3.19 -13.23 -2.97
CA MET A 1 -2.06 -12.78 -2.12
C MET A 1 -2.51 -11.56 -1.33
N LEU A 2 -2.46 -11.59 0.01
CA LEU A 2 -3.01 -10.56 0.92
C LEU A 2 -2.57 -9.12 0.60
N VAL A 3 -1.35 -8.94 0.09
CA VAL A 3 -0.78 -7.63 -0.28
C VAL A 3 -1.66 -6.89 -1.30
N ARG A 4 -2.16 -7.58 -2.33
CA ARG A 4 -3.01 -6.97 -3.37
C ARG A 4 -4.39 -6.55 -2.84
N LEU A 5 -4.92 -7.28 -1.86
CA LEU A 5 -6.21 -6.95 -1.23
C LEU A 5 -6.08 -5.65 -0.42
N TYR A 6 -5.07 -5.56 0.44
CA TYR A 6 -4.81 -4.34 1.22
C TYR A 6 -4.51 -3.14 0.33
N ALA A 7 -3.70 -3.32 -0.72
CA ALA A 7 -3.45 -2.26 -1.70
C ALA A 7 -4.74 -1.78 -2.38
N GLY A 8 -5.61 -2.70 -2.78
CA GLY A 8 -6.90 -2.35 -3.38
C GLY A 8 -7.82 -1.58 -2.43
N GLU A 9 -7.90 -1.98 -1.16
CA GLU A 9 -8.70 -1.27 -0.15
C GLU A 9 -8.13 0.13 0.16
N ILE A 10 -6.79 0.29 0.11
CA ILE A 10 -6.12 1.60 0.24
C ILE A 10 -6.43 2.50 -0.95
N ILE A 11 -6.38 1.96 -2.18
CA ILE A 11 -6.72 2.69 -3.41
C ILE A 11 -8.20 3.09 -3.42
N MET A 12 -9.09 2.23 -2.91
CA MET A 12 -10.50 2.56 -2.72
C MET A 12 -10.76 3.53 -1.57
N GLY A 13 -9.74 3.94 -0.81
CA GLY A 13 -9.85 4.85 0.33
C GLY A 13 -10.62 4.29 1.52
N ARG A 14 -10.82 2.96 1.58
CA ARG A 14 -11.57 2.30 2.68
C ARG A 14 -10.71 2.13 3.93
N ILE A 15 -9.41 1.98 3.74
CA ILE A 15 -8.42 1.85 4.80
C ILE A 15 -7.18 2.68 4.43
N THR A 16 -6.35 2.99 5.42
CA THR A 16 -5.02 3.58 5.21
C THR A 16 -3.92 2.55 5.48
N GLU A 17 -2.67 2.86 5.13
CA GLU A 17 -1.52 1.97 5.39
C GLU A 17 -1.35 1.59 6.87
N ASP A 18 -1.82 2.41 7.80
CA ASP A 18 -1.75 2.12 9.24
C ASP A 18 -2.71 1.01 9.68
N ASN A 19 -3.74 0.74 8.88
CA ASN A 19 -4.65 -0.37 9.10
C ASN A 19 -4.08 -1.70 8.58
N VAL A 20 -2.94 -1.65 7.87
CA VAL A 20 -2.26 -2.85 7.38
C VAL A 20 -1.42 -3.44 8.51
N PRO A 21 -1.47 -4.77 8.73
CA PRO A 21 -0.60 -5.43 9.69
C PRO A 21 0.87 -5.10 9.44
N ALA A 22 1.64 -4.83 10.51
CA ALA A 22 3.05 -4.39 10.41
C ALA A 22 3.92 -5.31 9.53
N LYS A 23 3.68 -6.62 9.58
CA LYS A 23 4.39 -7.62 8.74
C LYS A 23 4.13 -7.48 7.23
N LEU A 24 3.02 -6.85 6.86
CA LEU A 24 2.59 -6.64 5.47
C LEU A 24 2.76 -5.20 5.01
N LYS A 25 2.82 -4.22 5.92
CA LYS A 25 2.92 -2.77 5.60
C LYS A 25 4.02 -2.48 4.59
N ALA A 26 5.25 -2.95 4.83
CA ALA A 26 6.37 -2.76 3.89
C ALA A 26 6.13 -3.37 2.50
N ARG A 27 5.44 -4.53 2.43
CA ARG A 27 5.15 -5.20 1.15
C ARG A 27 4.00 -4.53 0.40
N VAL A 28 3.01 -4.00 1.13
CA VAL A 28 1.87 -3.24 0.58
C VAL A 28 2.34 -1.88 0.09
N HIS A 29 3.15 -1.17 0.87
CA HIS A 29 3.76 0.10 0.49
C HIS A 29 4.56 -0.05 -0.81
N LYS A 30 5.51 -0.99 -0.85
CA LYS A 30 6.28 -1.27 -2.07
C LYS A 30 5.38 -1.59 -3.27
N TYR A 31 4.31 -2.37 -3.06
CA TYR A 31 3.39 -2.70 -4.15
C TYR A 31 2.62 -1.48 -4.67
N LEU A 32 2.27 -0.54 -3.79
CA LEU A 32 1.61 0.72 -4.15
C LEU A 32 2.58 1.67 -4.88
N VAL A 33 3.83 1.73 -4.45
CA VAL A 33 4.92 2.46 -5.13
C VAL A 33 5.21 1.87 -6.51
N ASP A 34 5.38 0.55 -6.63
CA ASP A 34 5.59 -0.16 -7.90
C ASP A 34 4.41 0.06 -8.89
N MET A 35 3.22 0.37 -8.37
CA MET A 35 2.03 0.71 -9.15
C MET A 35 1.91 2.20 -9.51
N GLY A 36 2.78 3.06 -8.96
CA GLY A 36 2.71 4.52 -9.11
C GLY A 36 1.56 5.17 -8.32
N TYR A 37 1.04 4.50 -7.28
CA TYR A 37 0.00 5.07 -6.42
C TYR A 37 0.58 6.06 -5.38
N PHE A 38 1.80 5.78 -4.93
CA PHE A 38 2.62 6.75 -4.20
C PHE A 38 3.78 7.13 -5.12
N ASP A 39 3.97 8.43 -5.31
CA ASP A 39 5.24 8.92 -5.84
C ASP A 39 6.29 8.74 -4.75
N ASP A 40 7.37 8.01 -5.07
CA ASP A 40 8.65 8.21 -4.39
C ASP A 40 9.11 9.64 -4.77
N VAL A 41 8.49 10.66 -4.18
CA VAL A 41 9.02 12.02 -4.19
C VAL A 41 10.18 12.05 -3.20
N GLU A 42 11.29 11.43 -3.60
CA GLU A 42 12.60 11.94 -3.28
C GLU A 42 12.86 13.14 -4.21
N GLU A 43 12.54 14.34 -3.73
CA GLU A 43 13.18 15.59 -4.18
C GLU A 43 14.20 16.04 -3.13
#